data_AF-A0A3B0U2P8-F1
#
_entry.id   AF-A0A3B0U2P8-F1
#
_cell.length_a   1.000
_cell.length_b   1.000
_cell.length_c   1.000
_cell.angle_alpha   90.00
_cell.angle_beta   90.00
_cell.angle_gamma   90.00
#
_symmetry.space_group_name_H-M   'P 1'
#
loop_
_entity.id
_entity.type
_entity.pdbx_description
1 polymer ?
#
loop_
_entity_poly.entity_id
_entity_poly.type
_entity_poly.pdbx_seq_one_letter_code
_entity_poly.pdbx_strand_id
1 'polypeptide(L)' 'EMLKWQKNSTSNTQSSSADVENIEKAIAKRLQALTDKNWAEADAIRDELALEGIKLADSKDHETGERVTKWELKQ' A
#
# COMPACT_ATOMS: atom_id res chain seq x y z
N GLU A 1 -19.94 -26.08 14.17
CA GLU A 1 -19.33 -24.80 14.65
C GLU A 1 -18.41 -24.18 13.58
N MET A 2 -18.56 -22.89 13.22
CA MET A 2 -17.87 -21.69 13.76
C MET A 2 -16.36 -21.70 13.41
N LEU A 3 -15.82 -20.90 12.47
CA LEU A 3 -15.84 -19.43 12.43
C LEU A 3 -15.83 -18.88 10.99
N LYS A 4 -16.74 -17.94 10.73
CA LYS A 4 -16.81 -17.11 9.52
C LYS A 4 -15.88 -15.90 9.69
N TRP A 5 -14.80 -15.83 8.91
CA TRP A 5 -14.21 -14.67 8.21
C TRP A 5 -13.00 -15.26 7.44
N GLN A 6 -12.86 -15.24 6.11
CA GLN A 6 -13.02 -14.18 5.13
C GLN A 6 -13.72 -14.74 3.88
N LYS A 7 -15.02 -14.55 3.78
CA LYS A 7 -15.63 -14.30 2.47
C LYS A 7 -15.87 -12.80 2.47
N ASN A 8 -15.09 -12.07 1.69
CA ASN A 8 -15.48 -10.88 0.93
C ASN A 8 -14.20 -10.23 0.37
N SER A 9 -14.25 -9.94 -0.93
CA SER A 9 -13.35 -9.04 -1.68
C SER A 9 -12.03 -9.61 -2.18
N THR A 10 -12.11 -10.54 -3.13
CA THR A 10 -11.11 -10.64 -4.22
C THR A 10 -11.74 -10.19 -5.54
N SER A 11 -12.51 -9.10 -5.50
CA SER A 11 -12.88 -8.37 -6.71
C SER A 11 -11.88 -7.23 -6.89
N ASN A 12 -11.14 -7.29 -8.00
CA ASN A 12 -10.28 -6.27 -8.58
C ASN A 12 -8.76 -6.57 -8.54
N THR A 13 -8.31 -7.54 -9.34
CA THR A 13 -6.89 -7.69 -9.72
C THR A 13 -6.80 -7.76 -11.23
N GLN A 14 -6.89 -6.58 -11.85
CA GLN A 14 -6.40 -6.39 -13.21
C GLN A 14 -5.62 -5.07 -13.25
N SER A 15 -4.64 -4.97 -12.37
CA SER A 15 -3.58 -3.97 -12.44
C SER A 15 -2.49 -4.59 -13.31
N SER A 16 -2.15 -3.98 -14.43
CA SER A 16 -1.11 -4.47 -15.32
C SER A 16 0.20 -4.55 -14.53
N SER A 17 1.05 -5.57 -14.75
CA SER A 17 2.32 -5.69 -14.02
C SER A 17 3.20 -4.44 -14.09
N ALA A 18 3.06 -3.62 -15.15
CA ALA A 18 3.75 -2.34 -15.29
C ALA A 18 3.31 -1.30 -14.24
N ASP A 19 2.01 -1.24 -13.94
CA ASP A 19 1.47 -0.33 -12.92
C ASP A 19 1.96 -0.75 -11.53
N VAL A 20 1.92 -2.06 -11.24
CA VAL A 20 2.40 -2.64 -9.98
C VAL A 20 3.87 -2.28 -9.72
N GLU A 21 4.74 -2.45 -10.72
CA GLU A 21 6.18 -2.18 -10.57
C GLU A 21 6.45 -0.68 -10.30
N ASN A 22 5.64 0.22 -10.88
CA ASN A 22 5.75 1.65 -10.65
C ASN A 22 5.35 2.02 -9.20
N ILE A 23 4.28 1.40 -8.70
CA ILE A 23 3.79 1.57 -7.33
C ILE A 23 4.82 1.06 -6.32
N GLU A 24 5.38 -0.13 -6.54
CA GLU A 24 6.40 -0.69 -5.66
C GLU A 24 7.65 0.18 -5.60
N LYS A 25 8.09 0.75 -6.73
CA LYS A 25 9.20 1.72 -6.77
C LYS A 25 8.89 2.98 -5.96
N ALA A 26 7.68 3.52 -6.09
CA ALA A 26 7.26 4.69 -5.32
C ALA A 26 7.23 4.37 -3.82
N ILE A 27 6.68 3.22 -3.41
CA ILE A 27 6.68 2.79 -2.01
C ILE A 27 8.10 2.59 -1.47
N ALA A 28 9.00 2.00 -2.25
CA ALA A 28 10.40 1.85 -1.87
C ALA A 28 11.06 3.23 -1.63
N LYS A 29 10.80 4.22 -2.50
CA LYS A 29 11.25 5.60 -2.28
C LYS A 29 10.65 6.21 -1.02
N ARG A 30 9.35 6.00 -0.75
CA ARG A 30 8.70 6.46 0.49
C ARG A 30 9.38 5.86 1.73
N LEU A 31 9.70 4.56 1.71
CA LEU A 31 10.39 3.87 2.81
C LEU A 31 11.81 4.38 3.02
N GLN A 32 12.55 4.64 1.94
CA GLN A 32 13.85 5.31 2.00
C GLN A 32 13.70 6.70 2.64
N ALA A 33 12.78 7.53 2.13
CA ALA A 33 12.51 8.85 2.69
C ALA A 33 12.14 8.80 4.19
N LEU A 34 11.34 7.83 4.62
CA LEU A 34 11.04 7.62 6.05
C LEU A 34 12.28 7.22 6.87
N THR A 35 13.19 6.43 6.29
CA THR A 35 14.46 6.02 6.91
C THR A 35 15.41 7.21 7.06
N ASP A 36 15.49 8.05 6.03
CA ASP A 36 16.24 9.31 6.01
C ASP A 36 15.56 10.42 6.84
N LYS A 37 14.38 10.15 7.43
CA LYS A 37 13.54 11.12 8.15
C LYS A 37 13.06 12.29 7.28
N ASN A 38 13.06 12.10 5.96
CA ASN A 38 12.49 13.00 4.97
C ASN A 38 10.97 12.81 4.88
N TRP A 39 10.24 13.26 5.89
CA TRP A 39 8.78 13.15 5.91
C TRP A 39 8.10 13.91 4.76
N ALA A 40 8.69 15.03 4.32
CA ALA A 40 8.17 15.81 3.20
C ALA A 40 8.18 15.02 1.88
N GLU A 41 9.28 14.30 1.61
CA GLU A 41 9.40 13.47 0.41
C GLU A 41 8.50 12.23 0.50
N ALA A 42 8.42 11.61 1.67
CA ALA A 42 7.50 10.50 1.92
C ALA A 42 6.02 10.91 1.71
N ASP A 43 5.64 12.13 2.10
CA ASP A 43 4.29 12.65 1.90
C ASP A 43 4.04 13.03 0.43
N ALA A 44 5.01 13.63 -0.27
CA ALA A 44 4.89 13.92 -1.69
C ALA A 44 4.64 12.64 -2.52
N ILE A 45 5.34 11.56 -2.21
CA ILE A 45 5.14 10.26 -2.87
C ILE A 45 3.76 9.68 -2.53
N ARG A 46 3.28 9.85 -1.30
CA ARG A 46 1.94 9.43 -0.91
C ARG A 46 0.88 10.17 -1.71
N ASP A 47 1.07 11.46 -1.95
CA ASP A 47 0.15 12.29 -2.73
C ASP A 47 0.19 11.93 -4.22
N GLU A 48 1.37 11.68 -4.79
CA GLU A 48 1.54 11.20 -6.17
C GLU A 48 0.78 9.88 -6.40
N LEU A 49 0.94 8.91 -5.49
CA LEU A 49 0.20 7.66 -5.52
C LEU A 49 -1.31 7.91 -5.35
N ALA A 50 -1.73 8.82 -4.47
CA ALA A 50 -3.13 9.16 -4.29
C ALA A 50 -3.76 9.82 -5.54
N LEU A 51 -3.00 10.62 -6.28
CA LEU A 51 -3.41 11.23 -7.56
C LEU A 51 -3.62 10.18 -8.65
N GLU A 52 -2.80 9.14 -8.66
CA GLU A 52 -2.98 7.95 -9.50
C GLU A 52 -4.14 7.04 -9.03
N GLY A 53 -4.82 7.40 -7.93
CA GLY A 53 -5.93 6.63 -7.36
C GLY A 53 -5.48 5.49 -6.44
N ILE A 54 -4.22 5.48 -6.02
CA ILE A 54 -3.64 4.46 -5.15
C ILE A 54 -3.65 4.95 -3.70
N LYS A 55 -4.32 4.19 -2.83
CA LYS A 55 -4.37 4.49 -1.41
C LYS A 55 -3.40 3.58 -0.65
N LEU A 56 -2.45 4.18 0.09
CA LEU A 56 -1.64 3.43 1.04
C LEU A 56 -2.42 3.22 2.35
N ALA A 57 -2.49 1.97 2.78
CA ALA A 57 -3.07 1.49 4.01
C ALA A 57 -1.97 0.88 4.88
N ASP A 58 -1.44 1.67 5.81
CA ASP A 58 -0.51 1.20 6.83
C ASP A 58 -1.30 0.41 7.88
N SER A 59 -1.24 -0.91 7.83
CA SER A 59 -1.88 -1.79 8.81
C SER A 59 -0.83 -2.44 9.71
N LYS A 60 -1.18 -2.67 10.97
CA LYS A 60 -0.37 -3.50 11.85
C LYS A 60 -0.87 -4.93 11.71
N ASP A 61 0.02 -5.85 11.34
CA ASP A 61 -0.32 -7.25 11.33
C ASP A 61 -0.56 -7.71 12.78
N HIS A 62 -1.71 -8.33 13.02
CA HIS A 62 -2.11 -8.74 14.37
C HIS A 62 -1.45 -10.06 14.78
N GLU A 63 -1.01 -10.89 13.83
CA GLU A 63 -0.35 -12.16 14.10
C GLU A 63 1.16 -11.99 14.31
N THR A 64 1.83 -11.22 13.45
CA THR A 64 3.30 -11.06 13.54
C THR A 64 3.73 -9.79 14.26
N GLY A 65 2.81 -8.82 14.44
CA GLY A 65 3.13 -7.51 15.00
C GLY A 65 3.95 -6.63 14.03
N GLU A 66 4.23 -7.10 12.82
CA GLU A 66 4.95 -6.35 11.80
C GLU A 66 4.07 -5.25 11.19
N ARG A 67 4.71 -4.14 10.82
CA ARG A 67 4.03 -3.07 10.09
C ARG A 67 3.92 -3.48 8.64
N VAL A 68 2.70 -3.75 8.18
CA VAL A 68 2.41 -4.08 6.79
C VAL A 68 1.82 -2.84 6.14
N THR A 69 2.56 -2.26 5.20
CA THR A 69 2.02 -1.20 4.34
C THR A 69 1.45 -1.86 3.11
N LYS A 70 0.12 -1.95 3.04
CA LYS A 70 -0.58 -2.44 1.85
C LYS A 70 -1.07 -1.24 1.04
N TRP A 71 -1.08 -1.34 -0.28
CA TRP A 71 -1.67 -0.32 -1.14
C TRP A 71 -2.87 -0.89 -1.87
N GLU A 72 -3.89 -0.07 -2.07
CA GLU A 72 -5.15 -0.43 -2.71
C GLU A 72 -5.44 0.56 -3.85
N LEU A 73 -5.70 0.07 -5.05
CA LEU A 73 -6.17 0.88 -6.16
C LEU A 73 -7.66 1.17 -5.95
N LYS A 74 -8.00 2.44 -5.79
CA LYS A 74 -9.39 2.89 -5.77
C LYS A 74 -9.87 2.99 -7.22
N GLN A 75 -10.61 1.97 -7.67
CA GLN A 75 -11.48 2.09 -8.84
C GLN A 75 -12.80 2.74 -8.44
#